data_AF-A0A8H3U8B3-F1
#
_entry.id   AF-A0A8H3U8B3-F1
#
_cell.length_a   1.000
_cell.length_b   1.000
_cell.length_c   1.000
_cell.angle_alpha   90.00
_cell.angle_beta   90.00
_cell.angle_gamma   90.00
#
_symmetry.space_group_name_H-M   'P 1'
#
loop_
_entity.id
_entity.type
_entity.pdbx_description
1 polymer ?
#
loop_
_entity_poly.entity_id
_entity_poly.type
_entity_poly.pdbx_seq_one_letter_code
_entity_poly.pdbx_strand_id
1 'polypeptide(L)'
;MEPRRPKVPEYTLEVFADPTCVKDIVKAILHTIFFHRYFIPIVPLTRDLLDQTLPAIDDVDLETLIDQRATSLVRAIERPTDMPTVHPGGRSGYNSGSNAKSGRAQIAVQFFEKKRKKAYFFGKGDEEICWEQWTLDITCATPRTESGMFFTFGQDKNFAENPH
;
A
#
# COMPACT_ATOMS: atom_id res chain seq x y z
N MET A 1 -39.78 16.32 -1.59
CA MET A 1 -38.37 16.70 -1.80
C MET A 1 -37.53 15.75 -0.97
N GLU A 2 -36.88 14.77 -1.60
CA GLU A 2 -35.95 13.90 -0.88
C GLU A 2 -34.71 14.74 -0.51
N PRO A 3 -34.28 14.76 0.77
CA PRO A 3 -33.10 15.51 1.15
C PRO A 3 -31.92 14.93 0.36
N ARG A 4 -31.31 15.75 -0.50
CA ARG A 4 -30.10 15.38 -1.23
C ARG A 4 -29.06 15.00 -0.17
N ARG A 5 -28.70 13.72 -0.07
CA ARG A 5 -27.61 13.29 0.80
C ARG A 5 -26.36 14.10 0.40
N PRO A 6 -25.62 14.65 1.38
CA PRO A 6 -24.34 15.30 1.08
C PRO A 6 -23.45 14.33 0.29
N LYS A 7 -22.75 14.84 -0.73
CA LYS A 7 -21.77 14.03 -1.45
C LYS A 7 -20.68 13.60 -0.46
N VAL A 8 -20.36 12.31 -0.46
CA VAL A 8 -19.30 11.73 0.38
C VAL A 8 -17.96 12.34 -0.03
N PRO A 9 -17.14 12.86 0.91
CA PRO A 9 -15.76 13.26 0.62
C PRO A 9 -14.94 12.07 0.12
N GLU A 10 -14.28 12.27 -1.01
CA GLU A 10 -13.42 11.28 -1.68
C GLU A 10 -12.05 11.88 -1.91
N TYR A 11 -11.01 11.15 -1.50
CA TYR A 11 -9.61 11.56 -1.63
C TYR A 11 -8.84 10.49 -2.38
N THR A 12 -8.02 10.88 -3.35
CA THR A 12 -7.14 9.97 -4.08
C THR A 12 -5.69 10.40 -3.86
N LEU A 13 -4.85 9.44 -3.46
CA LEU A 13 -3.41 9.61 -3.29
C LEU A 13 -2.69 8.74 -4.31
N GLU A 14 -1.96 9.38 -5.22
CA GLU A 14 -1.08 8.67 -6.16
C GLU A 14 0.28 8.44 -5.50
N VAL A 15 0.68 7.17 -5.37
CA VAL A 15 1.91 6.77 -4.68
C VAL A 15 2.84 6.10 -5.67
N PHE A 16 4.01 6.70 -5.89
CA PHE A 16 5.10 6.11 -6.64
C PHE A 16 6.16 5.65 -5.66
N ALA A 17 6.45 4.35 -5.64
CA ALA A 17 7.32 3.74 -4.64
C ALA A 17 8.28 2.71 -5.25
N ASP A 18 9.42 2.52 -4.58
CA ASP A 18 10.31 1.39 -4.85
C ASP A 18 9.67 0.10 -4.27
N PRO A 19 9.71 -1.03 -4.98
CA PRO A 19 9.23 -2.31 -4.47
C PRO A 19 9.81 -2.71 -3.10
N THR A 20 11.01 -2.25 -2.76
CA THR A 20 11.69 -2.56 -1.49
C THR A 20 11.08 -1.84 -0.28
N CYS A 21 10.46 -0.67 -0.48
CA CYS A 21 9.90 0.15 0.60
C CYS A 21 8.38 0.36 0.52
N VAL A 22 7.73 -0.10 -0.55
CA VAL A 22 6.29 0.11 -0.77
C VAL A 22 5.42 -0.40 0.38
N LYS A 23 5.79 -1.53 1.01
CA LYS A 23 5.05 -2.07 2.16
C LYS A 23 5.02 -1.03 3.28
N ASP A 24 6.18 -0.50 3.65
CA ASP A 24 6.32 0.43 4.77
C ASP A 24 5.67 1.79 4.47
N ILE A 25 5.77 2.27 3.22
CA ILE A 25 5.08 3.48 2.76
C ILE A 25 3.57 3.33 2.92
N VAL A 26 2.99 2.23 2.43
CA VAL A 26 1.54 1.98 2.53
C VAL A 26 1.12 1.88 3.98
N LYS A 27 1.88 1.18 4.84
CA LYS A 27 1.60 1.10 6.28
C LYS A 27 1.56 2.49 6.91
N ALA A 28 2.56 3.33 6.67
CA ALA A 28 2.64 4.65 7.28
C ALA A 28 1.50 5.58 6.84
N ILE A 29 1.12 5.56 5.55
CA ILE A 29 -0.02 6.34 5.05
C ILE A 29 -1.31 5.87 5.73
N LEU A 30 -1.54 4.56 5.83
CA LEU A 30 -2.73 4.01 6.49
C LEU A 30 -2.78 4.40 7.97
N HIS A 31 -1.67 4.27 8.70
CA HIS A 31 -1.60 4.74 10.10
C HIS A 31 -1.90 6.23 10.22
N THR A 32 -1.37 7.05 9.33
CA THR A 32 -1.61 8.49 9.34
C THR A 32 -3.10 8.79 9.09
N ILE A 33 -3.73 8.12 8.13
CA ILE A 33 -5.18 8.28 7.87
C ILE A 33 -5.99 7.88 9.11
N PHE A 34 -5.71 6.71 9.71
CA PHE A 34 -6.43 6.27 10.90
C PHE A 34 -6.18 7.17 12.10
N PHE A 35 -4.97 7.70 12.28
CA PHE A 35 -4.65 8.64 13.36
C PHE A 35 -5.56 9.87 13.34
N HIS A 36 -5.84 10.42 12.15
CA HIS A 36 -6.72 11.57 11.97
C HIS A 36 -8.22 11.22 11.98
N ARG A 37 -8.57 9.93 12.07
CA ARG A 37 -9.94 9.42 12.01
C ARG A 37 -10.31 8.57 13.24
N TYR A 38 -9.39 8.40 14.18
CA TYR A 38 -9.63 7.76 15.46
C TYR A 38 -10.39 8.71 16.38
N PHE A 39 -11.61 8.33 16.75
CA PHE A 39 -12.48 9.14 17.61
C PHE A 39 -12.21 8.97 19.10
N ILE A 40 -11.37 7.99 19.47
CA ILE A 40 -10.99 7.70 20.85
C ILE A 40 -9.71 8.49 21.17
N PRO A 41 -9.53 9.02 22.39
CA PRO A 41 -8.26 9.57 22.82
C PRO A 41 -7.13 8.53 22.65
N ILE A 42 -6.15 8.87 21.83
CA ILE A 42 -4.95 8.07 21.59
C ILE A 42 -3.73 8.77 22.18
N VAL A 43 -2.81 7.99 22.75
CA VAL A 43 -1.47 8.51 23.05
C VAL A 43 -0.72 8.61 21.71
N PRO A 44 -0.23 9.79 21.32
CA PRO A 44 0.45 9.93 20.05
C PRO A 44 1.78 9.16 20.09
N LEU A 45 1.92 8.22 19.14
CA LEU A 45 3.17 7.55 18.83
C LEU A 45 3.69 8.09 17.51
N THR A 46 5.01 8.09 17.30
CA THR A 46 5.63 8.45 16.02
C THR A 46 6.40 7.28 15.44
N ARG A 47 6.44 7.19 14.10
CA ARG A 47 7.29 6.25 13.37
C ARG A 47 8.06 7.00 12.30
N ASP A 48 9.33 6.67 12.15
CA ASP A 48 10.16 7.22 11.10
C ASP A 48 10.00 6.38 9.83
N LEU A 49 9.74 7.06 8.71
CA LEU A 49 9.70 6.50 7.38
C LEU A 49 10.45 7.42 6.44
N LEU A 50 11.52 6.91 5.82
CA LEU A 50 12.44 7.69 5.01
C LEU A 50 13.01 8.87 5.83
N ASP A 51 12.75 10.10 5.38
CA ASP A 51 13.14 11.36 6.01
C ASP A 51 11.98 12.03 6.80
N GLN A 52 10.86 11.33 6.98
CA GLN A 52 9.67 11.85 7.65
C GLN A 52 9.36 11.10 8.95
N THR A 53 8.98 11.86 9.98
CA THR A 53 8.42 11.33 11.23
C THR A 53 6.90 11.48 11.18
N LEU A 54 6.19 10.35 11.09
CA LEU A 54 4.73 10.30 10.89
C LEU A 54 4.01 9.82 12.17
N PRO A 55 2.79 10.33 12.43
CA PRO A 55 2.00 9.87 13.57
C PRO A 55 1.48 8.44 13.34
N ALA A 56 1.46 7.66 14.41
CA ALA A 56 0.99 6.30 14.44
C ALA A 56 0.05 6.07 15.63
N ILE A 57 -0.79 5.04 15.51
CA ILE A 57 -1.66 4.57 16.58
C ILE A 57 -1.03 3.31 17.20
N ASP A 58 -0.94 3.28 18.52
CA ASP A 58 -0.53 2.11 19.29
C ASP A 58 -1.73 1.19 19.55
N ASP A 59 -2.13 0.45 18.50
CA ASP A 59 -3.22 -0.53 18.55
C ASP A 59 -2.80 -1.79 17.79
N VAL A 60 -2.75 -2.92 18.49
CA VAL A 60 -2.25 -4.21 17.96
C VAL A 60 -3.18 -4.81 16.90
N ASP A 61 -4.49 -4.64 17.04
CA ASP A 61 -5.47 -5.19 16.11
C ASP A 61 -5.45 -4.40 14.80
N LEU A 62 -5.35 -3.06 14.92
CA LEU A 62 -5.19 -2.16 13.78
C LEU A 62 -3.86 -2.41 13.06
N GLU A 63 -2.75 -2.51 13.79
CA GLU A 63 -1.44 -2.84 13.22
C GLU A 63 -1.49 -4.15 12.45
N THR A 64 -2.09 -5.18 13.03
CA THR A 64 -2.21 -6.50 12.40
C THR A 64 -3.03 -6.42 11.12
N LEU A 65 -4.15 -5.69 11.13
CA LEU A 65 -4.99 -5.49 9.95
C LEU A 65 -4.26 -4.72 8.85
N ILE A 66 -3.56 -3.65 9.21
CA ILE A 66 -2.76 -2.84 8.28
C ILE A 66 -1.65 -3.70 7.66
N ASP A 67 -0.90 -4.46 8.46
CA ASP A 67 0.18 -5.31 7.96
C ASP A 67 -0.33 -6.40 7.00
N GLN A 68 -1.47 -7.01 7.32
CA GLN A 68 -2.12 -8.00 6.44
C GLN A 68 -2.49 -7.38 5.10
N ARG A 69 -3.15 -6.20 5.10
CA ARG A 69 -3.57 -5.53 3.86
C ARG A 69 -2.39 -5.02 3.03
N ALA A 70 -1.38 -4.45 3.67
CA ALA A 70 -0.15 -4.03 2.99
C ALA A 70 0.57 -5.24 2.37
N THR A 71 0.68 -6.37 3.10
CA THR A 71 1.29 -7.60 2.58
C THR A 71 0.52 -8.17 1.38
N SER A 72 -0.82 -8.19 1.46
CA SER A 72 -1.66 -8.59 0.31
C SER A 72 -1.47 -7.68 -0.89
N LEU A 73 -1.30 -6.38 -0.65
CA LEU A 73 -1.09 -5.40 -1.71
C LEU A 73 0.25 -5.59 -2.42
N VAL A 74 1.35 -5.79 -1.69
CA VAL A 74 2.67 -6.08 -2.29
C VAL A 74 2.61 -7.34 -3.16
N ARG A 75 1.97 -8.40 -2.68
CA ARG A 75 1.76 -9.63 -3.48
C ARG A 75 0.92 -9.39 -4.74
N ALA A 76 -0.02 -8.43 -4.72
CA ALA A 76 -0.82 -8.09 -5.89
C ALA A 76 0.02 -7.33 -6.93
N ILE A 77 0.93 -6.45 -6.49
CA ILE A 77 1.87 -5.71 -7.33
C ILE A 77 2.87 -6.66 -8.02
N GLU A 78 3.35 -7.68 -7.31
CA GLU A 78 4.34 -8.64 -7.84
C GLU A 78 3.77 -9.62 -8.87
N ARG A 79 2.44 -9.78 -8.94
CA ARG A 79 1.80 -10.63 -9.94
C ARG A 79 2.04 -10.02 -11.32
N PRO A 80 2.66 -10.76 -12.27
CA PRO A 80 2.71 -10.32 -13.65
C PRO A 80 1.28 -10.11 -14.13
N THR A 81 0.93 -8.90 -14.57
CA THR A 81 -0.23 -8.69 -15.44
C THR A 81 0.10 -9.24 -16.82
N ASP A 82 0.39 -10.55 -16.89
CA ASP A 82 0.43 -11.29 -18.14
C ASP A 82 -1.02 -11.60 -18.50
N MET A 83 -1.65 -10.73 -19.28
CA MET A 83 -2.72 -11.18 -20.14
C MET A 83 -2.05 -12.01 -21.25
N PRO A 84 -2.22 -13.34 -21.30
CA PRO A 84 -1.80 -14.09 -22.47
C PRO A 84 -2.83 -13.75 -23.54
N THR A 85 -2.46 -12.88 -24.46
CA THR A 85 -3.19 -12.76 -25.73
C THR A 85 -2.91 -14.07 -26.48
N VAL A 86 -3.73 -15.09 -26.21
CA VAL A 86 -3.66 -16.40 -26.87
C VAL A 86 -3.98 -16.18 -28.35
N HIS A 87 -2.92 -15.99 -29.15
CA HIS A 87 -2.97 -16.21 -30.59
C HIS A 87 -2.42 -17.62 -30.83
N PRO A 88 -3.25 -18.60 -31.20
CA PRO A 88 -2.79 -19.93 -31.52
C PRO A 88 -2.13 -19.90 -32.90
N GLY A 89 -0.82 -19.63 -32.97
CA GLY A 89 -0.10 -19.72 -34.24
C GLY A 89 1.29 -19.08 -34.36
N GLY A 90 1.78 -18.34 -33.35
CA GLY A 90 3.09 -17.67 -33.46
C GLY A 90 4.24 -18.43 -32.81
N ARG A 91 5.16 -19.00 -33.61
CA ARG A 91 6.52 -19.34 -33.15
C ARG A 91 7.35 -18.05 -33.02
N SER A 92 8.35 -18.07 -32.14
CA SER A 92 9.39 -17.04 -31.88
C SER A 92 9.06 -16.11 -30.70
N GLY A 93 9.93 -15.85 -29.74
CA GLY A 93 11.34 -16.21 -29.60
C GLY A 93 11.84 -15.81 -28.20
N TYR A 94 13.06 -16.22 -27.89
CA TYR A 94 13.77 -15.81 -26.69
C TYR A 94 13.81 -14.28 -26.59
N ASN A 95 13.10 -13.74 -25.60
CA ASN A 95 13.38 -12.41 -25.06
C ASN A 95 13.26 -12.49 -23.54
N SER A 96 14.31 -13.02 -22.92
CA SER A 96 14.68 -12.67 -21.55
C SER A 96 15.19 -11.22 -21.58
N GLY A 97 14.27 -10.29 -21.82
CA GLY A 97 14.48 -8.87 -21.64
C GLY A 97 14.06 -8.54 -20.23
N SER A 98 14.96 -7.98 -19.44
CA SER A 98 14.75 -7.39 -18.13
C SER A 98 13.65 -6.32 -18.17
N ASN A 99 12.39 -6.76 -18.21
CA ASN A 99 11.25 -5.86 -18.22
C ASN A 99 11.05 -5.44 -16.76
N ALA A 100 11.33 -4.16 -16.49
CA ALA A 100 11.08 -3.55 -15.19
C ALA A 100 9.69 -3.98 -14.70
N LYS A 101 9.64 -4.70 -13.58
CA LYS A 101 8.39 -5.17 -12.98
C LYS A 101 7.65 -3.96 -12.42
N SER A 102 7.01 -3.18 -13.28
CA SER A 102 6.16 -2.09 -12.85
C SER A 102 4.79 -2.67 -12.49
N GLY A 103 4.62 -3.03 -11.23
CA GLY A 103 3.32 -3.47 -10.70
C GLY A 103 2.48 -2.27 -10.27
N ARG A 104 1.18 -2.32 -10.54
CA ARG A 104 0.20 -1.34 -10.04
C ARG A 104 -0.81 -2.04 -9.14
N ALA A 105 -1.20 -1.38 -8.06
CA ALA A 105 -2.27 -1.85 -7.18
C ALA A 105 -3.02 -0.66 -6.58
N GLN A 106 -4.20 -0.93 -6.04
CA GLN A 106 -5.03 0.06 -5.36
C GLN A 106 -5.50 -0.48 -4.02
N ILE A 107 -5.57 0.38 -3.00
CA ILE A 107 -6.25 0.11 -1.73
C ILE A 107 -7.19 1.26 -1.41
N ALA A 108 -8.38 0.93 -0.90
CA ALA A 108 -9.36 1.91 -0.45
C ALA A 108 -9.63 1.76 1.04
N VAL A 109 -9.76 2.90 1.73
CA VAL A 109 -10.21 3.02 3.12
C VAL A 109 -11.54 3.75 3.11
N GLN A 110 -12.56 3.16 3.73
CA GLN A 110 -13.90 3.74 3.80
C GLN A 110 -14.35 3.79 5.26
N PHE A 111 -14.88 4.94 5.67
CA PHE A 111 -15.42 5.14 7.01
C PHE A 111 -16.94 5.10 6.97
N PHE A 112 -17.54 4.29 7.84
CA PHE A 112 -18.98 4.08 7.89
C PHE A 112 -19.58 4.52 9.24
N GLU A 113 -20.80 5.05 9.19
CA GLU A 113 -21.64 5.33 10.34
C GLU A 113 -22.74 4.26 10.41
N LYS A 114 -22.87 3.58 11.56
CA LYS A 114 -23.97 2.63 11.80
C LYS A 114 -25.20 3.37 12.29
N LYS A 115 -26.25 3.44 11.46
CA LYS A 115 -27.55 4.00 11.86
C LYS A 115 -28.54 2.88 12.15
N ARG A 116 -28.95 2.79 13.42
CA ARG A 116 -30.08 1.96 13.83
C ARG A 116 -31.37 2.66 13.44
N LYS A 117 -32.14 2.12 12.49
CA LYS A 117 -33.51 2.58 12.25
C LYS A 117 -34.41 2.11 13.39
N LYS A 118 -35.27 3.01 13.91
CA LYS A 118 -36.24 2.63 14.94
C LYS A 118 -37.21 1.58 14.37
N ALA A 119 -37.37 0.46 15.08
CA ALA A 119 -38.08 -0.75 14.68
C ALA A 119 -39.59 -0.60 14.34
N TYR A 120 -40.16 0.60 14.46
CA TYR A 120 -41.58 0.85 14.20
C TYR A 120 -41.96 0.80 12.70
N PHE A 121 -40.98 0.80 11.79
CA PHE A 121 -41.20 0.70 10.34
C PHE A 121 -40.59 -0.58 9.78
N PHE A 122 -41.26 -1.73 9.95
CA PHE A 122 -41.17 -3.00 9.19
C PHE A 122 -39.82 -3.43 8.53
N GLY A 123 -38.68 -3.02 9.07
CA GLY A 123 -37.37 -3.24 8.47
C GLY A 123 -36.35 -3.59 9.53
N LYS A 124 -35.94 -4.85 9.58
CA LYS A 124 -34.63 -5.22 10.14
C LYS A 124 -33.58 -4.66 9.19
N GLY A 125 -32.78 -3.72 9.65
CA GLY A 125 -31.62 -3.28 8.89
C GLY A 125 -30.89 -2.18 9.63
N ASP A 126 -29.82 -2.56 10.32
CA ASP A 126 -28.74 -1.62 10.59
C ASP A 126 -28.26 -1.09 9.22
N GLU A 127 -28.30 0.22 9.02
CA GLU A 127 -27.81 0.86 7.80
C GLU A 127 -26.37 1.31 8.04
N GLU A 128 -25.46 0.94 7.14
CA GLU A 128 -24.08 1.45 7.12
C GLU A 128 -23.98 2.54 6.07
N ILE A 129 -23.70 3.78 6.51
CA ILE A 129 -23.57 4.93 5.63
C ILE A 129 -22.09 5.29 5.53
N CYS A 130 -21.50 5.12 4.34
CA CYS A 130 -20.15 5.63 4.08
C CYS A 130 -20.18 7.16 4.15
N TRP A 131 -19.34 7.73 5.01
CA TRP A 131 -19.24 9.18 5.18
C TRP A 131 -17.89 9.74 4.74
N GLU A 132 -16.91 8.90 4.40
CA GLU A 132 -15.62 9.32 3.83
C GLU A 132 -14.89 8.16 3.15
N GLN A 133 -14.18 8.43 2.04
CA GLN A 133 -13.36 7.46 1.33
C GLN A 133 -11.98 8.01 0.95
N TRP A 134 -10.95 7.19 1.17
CA TRP A 134 -9.59 7.40 0.68
C TRP A 134 -9.20 6.28 -0.27
N THR A 135 -8.66 6.62 -1.43
CA THR A 135 -8.12 5.69 -2.41
C THR A 135 -6.62 5.95 -2.56
N LEU A 136 -5.81 4.92 -2.41
CA LEU A 136 -4.37 4.99 -2.66
C LEU A 136 -4.10 4.21 -3.96
N ASP A 137 -3.62 4.92 -4.98
CA ASP A 137 -3.22 4.36 -6.27
C ASP A 137 -1.71 4.18 -6.28
N ILE A 138 -1.27 2.93 -6.12
CA ILE A 138 0.15 2.59 -5.97
C ILE A 138 0.72 2.12 -7.29
N THR A 139 1.80 2.77 -7.71
CA THR A 139 2.63 2.36 -8.85
C THR A 139 4.03 2.07 -8.33
N CYS A 140 4.42 0.80 -8.38
CA CYS A 140 5.80 0.42 -8.15
C CYS A 140 6.58 0.56 -9.46
N ALA A 141 7.73 1.21 -9.40
CA ALA A 141 8.67 1.24 -10.51
C ALA A 141 10.07 1.07 -9.93
N THR A 142 10.84 0.14 -10.49
CA THR A 142 12.29 0.15 -10.29
C THR A 142 12.83 1.35 -11.07
N PRO A 143 13.50 2.32 -10.43
CA PRO A 143 14.22 3.34 -11.18
C PRO A 143 15.18 2.64 -12.15
N ARG A 144 15.12 2.95 -13.45
CA ARG A 144 16.19 2.54 -14.36
C ARG A 144 17.41 3.34 -13.95
N THR A 145 18.25 2.79 -13.09
CA THR A 145 19.61 3.30 -12.93
C THR A 145 20.33 3.00 -14.24
N GLU A 146 20.53 4.02 -15.09
CA GLU A 146 21.72 4.00 -15.94
C GLU A 146 22.93 4.01 -15.00
N SER A 147 23.66 2.90 -14.97
CA SER A 147 25.10 2.80 -14.68
C SER A 147 25.66 3.60 -13.49
N GLY A 148 26.00 2.93 -12.39
CA GLY A 148 26.92 3.50 -11.40
C GLY A 148 27.03 2.71 -10.12
N MET A 149 28.04 1.83 -10.06
CA MET A 149 28.66 1.24 -8.86
C MET A 149 28.16 1.77 -7.52
N PHE A 150 27.38 0.97 -6.79
CA PHE A 150 27.46 1.01 -5.34
C PHE A 150 28.73 0.26 -4.95
N PHE A 151 29.78 1.04 -4.64
CA PHE A 151 30.93 0.57 -3.91
C PHE A 151 30.42 -0.05 -2.60
N THR A 152 30.47 -1.37 -2.48
CA THR A 152 30.45 -2.01 -1.17
C THR A 152 31.80 -1.73 -0.52
N PHE A 153 31.74 -0.91 0.53
CA PHE A 153 32.87 -0.51 1.34
C PHE A 153 33.52 -1.74 1.99
N GLY A 154 34.76 -2.01 1.58
CA GLY A 154 35.83 -2.64 2.36
C GLY A 154 35.51 -3.85 3.24
N GLN A 155 35.83 -5.04 2.74
CA GLN A 155 36.37 -6.15 3.52
C GLN A 155 37.37 -6.95 2.66
N ASP A 156 38.44 -6.29 2.22
CA ASP A 156 39.66 -6.99 1.81
C ASP A 156 40.50 -7.24 3.08
N LYS A 157 40.20 -8.34 3.77
CA LYS A 157 41.14 -9.00 4.68
C LYS A 157 40.97 -10.49 4.55
N ASN A 158 41.80 -11.10 3.71
CA ASN A 158 42.49 -12.37 3.97
C ASN A 158 43.20 -12.80 2.69
N PHE A 159 44.39 -12.24 2.48
CA PHE A 159 45.41 -12.95 1.70
C PHE A 159 46.41 -13.51 2.70
N ALA A 160 46.35 -14.83 2.86
CA ALA A 160 47.35 -15.61 3.55
C ALA A 160 48.64 -15.55 2.72
N GLU A 161 49.71 -15.05 3.32
CA GLU A 161 51.04 -15.09 2.73
C GLU A 161 52.01 -15.71 3.75
N ASN A 162 52.23 -17.01 3.61
CA ASN A 162 53.54 -17.65 3.74
C ASN A 162 53.43 -19.04 3.07
N PRO A 163 54.37 -19.46 2.21
CA PRO A 163 55.73 -19.77 2.69
C PRO A 163 56.87 -19.42 1.73
N HIS A 164 58.06 -19.14 2.29
CA HIS A 164 59.33 -19.80 1.96
C HIS A 164 60.35 -19.61 3.08
#